data_AF-A0A943LY34-F1
#
_entry.id   AF-A0A943LY34-F1
#
_cell.length_a   1.000
_cell.length_b   1.000
_cell.length_c   1.000
_cell.angle_alpha   90.00
_cell.angle_beta   90.00
_cell.angle_gamma   90.00
#
_symmetry.space_group_name_H-M   'P 1'
#
loop_
_entity.id
_entity.type
_entity.pdbx_description
1 polymer ?
#
loop_
_entity_poly.entity_id
_entity_poly.type
_entity_poly.pdbx_seq_one_letter_code
_entity_poly.pdbx_strand_id
1 'polypeptide(L)'
;MKEGNTGGLYEVEESMSAYALSPESPVRITFSVPQGIDVFSGFGIWYAVDTEEPSEVKIRQISGVKYPLTNKIFPEPNWSKLGSMWLGDTEDPAEITFEFTTAKPTNFYVYEALAGTVSEPELDVAPSALTKNMYMFAPEALFVVEQGSIQIDATEIDATKEITLKNCNRCGRYLPINTSNERQHLSFSNHCTALHKVPCQDSTFSKLKRPGEKSPSLILRNGFQLECRFCKKFYVNAALNPQRTVGQMREDGQRRRAFELLVNKAIGRSPVVQYREENQGRELSDDTWKRFDKKCFKCQKQLKLQDVNLDHTRPLALLWPLDATATALCKDCNTDKRDRVPAEFYTSKELEKLAQITGLSLDELKSPHPNVKILDLIWNRRDWVFGEFFEDSNFAKIRQGKDTRNLIVKALDKAAQRAPEGHRYDFSGAYAAFLKNKN
;
A
#
# COMPACT_ATOMS: atom_id res chain seq x y z
N MET A 1 -11.59 10.32 23.15
CA MET A 1 -12.17 10.87 21.92
C MET A 1 -12.45 12.33 22.21
N LYS A 2 -11.98 13.27 21.39
CA LYS A 2 -12.36 14.68 21.54
C LYS A 2 -13.85 14.81 21.18
N GLU A 3 -14.63 15.45 22.06
CA GLU A 3 -16.07 15.63 21.91
C GLU A 3 -16.42 16.19 20.51
N GLY A 4 -17.45 15.63 19.85
CA GLY A 4 -17.89 16.06 18.51
C GLY A 4 -17.20 15.42 17.30
N ASN A 5 -16.06 14.73 17.46
CA ASN A 5 -15.35 14.11 16.33
C ASN A 5 -15.87 12.69 16.02
N THR A 6 -16.65 12.55 14.95
CA THR A 6 -17.27 11.28 14.57
C THR A 6 -16.48 10.49 13.54
N GLY A 7 -15.56 11.15 12.80
CA GLY A 7 -14.90 10.57 11.63
C GLY A 7 -15.81 10.41 10.42
N GLY A 8 -17.08 10.83 10.50
CA GLY A 8 -18.07 10.84 9.41
C GLY A 8 -18.25 12.22 8.75
N LEU A 9 -17.37 13.17 9.04
CA LEU A 9 -17.40 14.52 8.48
C LEU A 9 -16.34 14.70 7.40
N TYR A 10 -16.66 15.50 6.39
CA TYR A 10 -15.71 15.94 5.37
C TYR A 10 -15.92 17.41 5.01
N GLU A 11 -14.86 18.03 4.50
CA GLU A 11 -14.83 19.38 3.96
C GLU A 11 -14.14 19.38 2.58
N VAL A 12 -14.37 20.42 1.80
CA VAL A 12 -13.70 20.63 0.50
C VAL A 12 -13.10 22.02 0.53
N GLU A 13 -11.83 22.13 0.16
CA GLU A 13 -11.13 23.40 0.02
C GLU A 13 -10.70 23.58 -1.44
N GLU A 14 -10.81 24.82 -1.95
CA GLU A 14 -10.70 25.13 -3.38
C GLU A 14 -9.50 26.06 -3.70
N SER A 15 -8.89 26.69 -2.68
CA SER A 15 -7.83 27.69 -2.85
C SER A 15 -6.47 27.14 -2.46
N MET A 16 -5.69 26.71 -3.45
CA MET A 16 -4.37 26.11 -3.26
C MET A 16 -3.32 26.88 -4.05
N SER A 17 -2.11 27.01 -3.47
CA SER A 17 -0.98 27.59 -4.19
C SER A 17 -0.66 26.73 -5.41
N ALA A 18 -0.72 27.35 -6.59
CA ALA A 18 -0.46 26.72 -7.86
C ALA A 18 0.79 27.30 -8.50
N TYR A 19 1.57 26.43 -9.13
CA TYR A 19 2.85 26.74 -9.74
C TYR A 19 2.93 26.13 -11.13
N ALA A 20 3.55 26.83 -12.07
CA ALA A 20 3.90 26.25 -13.36
C ALA A 20 5.03 25.23 -13.19
N LEU A 21 4.87 24.06 -13.81
CA LEU A 21 5.89 23.02 -13.84
C LEU A 21 6.17 22.63 -15.29
N SER A 22 7.39 22.88 -15.77
CA SER A 22 7.85 22.49 -17.11
C SER A 22 9.29 21.96 -17.06
N PRO A 23 9.82 21.39 -18.16
CA PRO A 23 11.25 21.04 -18.23
C PRO A 23 12.19 22.23 -17.96
N GLU A 24 11.78 23.45 -18.31
CA GLU A 24 12.51 24.71 -18.17
C GLU A 24 12.18 25.46 -16.86
N SER A 25 11.07 25.12 -16.21
CA SER A 25 10.60 25.72 -14.96
C SER A 25 10.33 24.63 -13.92
N PRO A 26 11.37 24.13 -13.23
CA PRO A 26 11.20 23.20 -12.13
C PRO A 26 10.61 23.89 -10.90
N VAL A 27 9.89 23.14 -10.07
CA VAL A 27 9.46 23.61 -8.75
C VAL A 27 10.46 23.11 -7.72
N ARG A 28 11.03 24.00 -6.92
CA ARG A 28 11.94 23.64 -5.82
C ARG A 28 11.32 23.99 -4.48
N ILE A 29 11.35 23.05 -3.55
CA ILE A 29 10.82 23.24 -2.20
C ILE A 29 11.94 22.95 -1.20
N THR A 30 12.31 23.96 -0.43
CA THR A 30 13.29 23.86 0.64
C THR A 30 12.59 23.88 1.98
N PHE A 31 12.89 22.89 2.81
CA PHE A 31 12.44 22.78 4.19
C PHE A 31 13.64 23.02 5.11
N SER A 32 13.55 24.02 5.99
CA SER A 32 14.47 24.19 7.11
C SER A 32 13.75 23.71 8.36
N VAL A 33 14.20 22.56 8.88
CA VAL A 33 13.52 21.81 9.94
C VAL A 33 14.31 21.95 11.24
N PRO A 34 13.79 22.61 12.28
CA PRO A 34 14.40 22.60 13.60
C PRO A 34 14.52 21.17 14.14
N GLN A 35 15.60 20.91 14.88
CA GLN A 35 15.90 19.59 15.44
C GLN A 35 16.25 19.69 16.92
N GLY A 36 16.09 18.57 17.61
CA GLY A 36 16.61 18.36 18.95
C GLY A 36 16.97 16.89 19.12
N ILE A 37 17.94 16.62 19.98
CA ILE A 37 18.29 15.24 20.34
C ILE A 37 17.07 14.57 20.98
N ASP A 38 16.70 13.39 20.47
CA ASP A 38 15.53 12.63 20.89
C ASP A 38 14.18 13.35 20.72
N VAL A 39 14.14 14.40 19.88
CA VAL A 39 12.92 15.09 19.48
C VAL A 39 12.54 14.64 18.07
N PHE A 40 11.27 14.32 17.83
CA PHE A 40 10.85 14.04 16.46
C PHE A 40 10.89 15.32 15.64
N SER A 41 11.43 15.23 14.43
CA SER A 41 11.41 16.29 13.44
C SER A 41 10.92 15.75 12.12
N GLY A 42 10.34 16.61 11.30
CA GLY A 42 9.82 16.18 10.02
C GLY A 42 9.44 17.31 9.10
N PHE A 43 9.20 16.93 7.85
CA PHE A 43 8.64 17.79 6.83
C PHE A 43 7.67 17.00 5.96
N GLY A 44 6.77 17.69 5.28
CA GLY A 44 5.95 17.05 4.26
C GLY A 44 4.99 18.00 3.58
N ILE A 45 4.52 17.56 2.43
CA ILE A 45 3.53 18.25 1.61
C ILE A 45 2.47 17.26 1.13
N TRP A 46 1.25 17.77 0.98
CA TRP A 46 0.28 17.20 0.05
C TRP A 46 0.31 18.05 -1.21
N TYR A 47 0.46 17.39 -2.36
CA TYR A 47 0.61 18.08 -3.64
C TYR A 47 -0.16 17.37 -4.75
N ALA A 48 -0.48 18.06 -5.83
CA ALA A 48 -1.06 17.45 -7.02
C ALA A 48 -0.34 17.97 -8.27
N VAL A 49 -0.36 17.16 -9.34
CA VAL A 49 0.17 17.55 -10.65
C VAL A 49 -0.89 17.20 -11.68
N ASP A 50 -1.18 18.10 -12.62
CA ASP A 50 -2.15 17.88 -13.70
C ASP A 50 -1.55 16.95 -14.77
N THR A 51 -1.39 15.69 -14.39
CA THR A 51 -0.89 14.65 -15.27
C THR A 51 -1.56 13.31 -14.96
N GLU A 52 -2.04 12.66 -16.00
CA GLU A 52 -2.48 11.27 -15.94
C GLU A 52 -1.29 10.30 -15.82
N GLU A 53 -0.06 10.81 -15.98
CA GLU A 53 1.16 10.02 -16.11
C GLU A 53 2.22 10.38 -15.06
N PRO A 54 2.03 9.95 -13.80
CA PRO A 54 2.94 10.21 -12.68
C PRO A 54 4.42 9.94 -12.95
N SER A 55 4.71 8.96 -13.83
CA SER A 55 6.09 8.62 -14.21
C SER A 55 6.83 9.74 -14.95
N GLU A 56 6.12 10.71 -15.51
CA GLU A 56 6.70 11.88 -16.17
C GLU A 56 7.24 12.89 -15.15
N VAL A 57 6.72 12.87 -13.93
CA VAL A 57 7.18 13.73 -12.83
C VAL A 57 8.34 13.05 -12.12
N LYS A 58 9.48 13.74 -12.06
CA LYS A 58 10.66 13.28 -11.31
C LYS A 58 10.85 14.15 -10.10
N ILE A 59 11.02 13.50 -8.95
CA ILE A 59 11.28 14.13 -7.66
C ILE A 59 12.68 13.76 -7.25
N ARG A 60 13.53 14.76 -7.03
CA ARG A 60 14.92 14.57 -6.63
C ARG A 60 15.21 15.40 -5.40
N GLN A 61 15.81 14.79 -4.40
CA GLN A 61 16.45 15.57 -3.33
C GLN A 61 17.78 16.10 -3.88
N ILE A 62 17.91 17.42 -3.97
CA ILE A 62 19.09 18.09 -4.58
C ILE A 62 20.08 18.61 -3.54
N SER A 63 19.64 18.81 -2.30
CA SER A 63 20.47 19.26 -1.17
C SER A 63 20.00 18.63 0.15
N GLY A 64 20.86 18.69 1.16
CA GLY A 64 20.49 18.34 2.53
C GLY A 64 20.73 16.90 2.97
N VAL A 65 20.39 16.64 4.23
CA VAL A 65 20.48 15.32 4.85
C VAL A 65 19.43 14.37 4.26
N LYS A 66 19.80 13.11 4.03
CA LYS A 66 18.90 12.10 3.47
C LYS A 66 18.21 11.31 4.57
N TYR A 67 16.92 11.52 4.71
CA TYR A 67 16.06 10.73 5.60
C TYR A 67 15.20 9.73 4.82
N PRO A 68 14.76 8.63 5.45
CA PRO A 68 13.71 7.78 4.89
C PRO A 68 12.48 8.62 4.53
N LEU A 69 11.88 8.36 3.37
CA LEU A 69 10.91 9.26 2.76
C LEU A 69 9.64 8.49 2.40
N THR A 70 8.47 9.04 2.71
CA THR A 70 7.27 8.69 1.95
C THR A 70 7.24 9.53 0.69
N ASN A 71 7.12 8.87 -0.45
CA ASN A 71 6.95 9.51 -1.75
C ASN A 71 5.87 8.74 -2.48
N LYS A 72 4.67 9.32 -2.53
CA LYS A 72 3.49 8.75 -3.16
C LYS A 72 3.03 9.74 -4.22
N ILE A 73 3.26 9.37 -5.48
CA ILE A 73 2.77 10.11 -6.62
C ILE A 73 1.63 9.34 -7.28
N PHE A 74 0.55 10.05 -7.57
CA PHE A 74 -0.69 9.52 -8.11
C PHE A 74 -1.14 10.34 -9.32
N PRO A 75 -1.84 9.72 -10.29
CA PRO A 75 -2.36 10.41 -11.45
C PRO A 75 -3.51 11.33 -11.07
N GLU A 76 -3.69 12.39 -11.85
CA GLU A 76 -4.89 13.22 -11.84
C GLU A 76 -6.18 12.38 -11.84
N PRO A 77 -7.22 12.81 -11.11
CA PRO A 77 -7.32 14.03 -10.30
C PRO A 77 -6.85 13.85 -8.85
N ASN A 78 -6.08 12.79 -8.56
CA ASN A 78 -5.74 12.43 -7.19
C ASN A 78 -4.55 13.23 -6.65
N TRP A 79 -4.67 13.62 -5.40
CA TRP A 79 -3.59 14.25 -4.64
C TRP A 79 -2.55 13.22 -4.22
N SER A 80 -1.31 13.66 -4.20
CA SER A 80 -0.07 12.96 -3.87
C SER A 80 0.49 13.45 -2.54
N LYS A 81 1.51 12.76 -2.01
CA LYS A 81 2.21 13.21 -0.79
C LYS A 81 3.69 12.87 -0.77
N LEU A 82 4.46 13.78 -0.20
CA LEU A 82 5.90 13.66 0.02
C LEU A 82 6.19 14.06 1.46
N GLY A 83 7.06 13.34 2.16
CA GLY A 83 7.49 13.77 3.49
C GLY A 83 8.34 12.77 4.24
N SER A 84 8.91 13.24 5.33
CA SER A 84 9.70 12.43 6.25
C SER A 84 9.42 12.83 7.69
N MET A 85 9.68 11.89 8.59
CA MET A 85 9.65 12.11 10.03
C MET A 85 10.67 11.17 10.65
N TRP A 86 11.56 11.72 11.46
CA TRP A 86 12.68 11.02 12.09
C TRP A 86 12.85 11.51 13.54
N LEU A 87 13.57 10.73 14.33
CA LEU A 87 14.02 11.15 15.65
C LEU A 87 15.36 11.86 15.49
N GLY A 88 15.48 13.09 15.97
CA GLY A 88 16.69 13.90 15.85
C GLY A 88 17.84 13.32 16.67
N ASP A 89 19.04 13.39 16.10
CA ASP A 89 20.32 13.00 16.71
C ASP A 89 21.27 14.20 16.88
N THR A 90 20.80 15.39 16.54
CA THR A 90 21.52 16.67 16.64
C THR A 90 20.55 17.81 16.96
N GLU A 91 21.08 18.92 17.45
CA GLU A 91 20.38 20.20 17.63
C GLU A 91 20.48 21.10 16.39
N ASP A 92 21.38 20.79 15.44
CA ASP A 92 21.53 21.56 14.22
C ASP A 92 20.28 21.43 13.33
N PRO A 93 19.70 22.53 12.81
CA PRO A 93 18.58 22.43 11.88
C PRO A 93 18.94 21.63 10.61
N ALA A 94 18.01 20.80 10.13
CA ALA A 94 18.16 20.14 8.85
C ALA A 94 17.60 21.01 7.73
N GLU A 95 18.41 21.30 6.72
CA GLU A 95 17.94 21.89 5.47
C GLU A 95 17.81 20.79 4.42
N ILE A 96 16.64 20.67 3.78
CA ILE A 96 16.37 19.67 2.74
C ILE A 96 15.67 20.33 1.56
N THR A 97 16.21 20.17 0.35
CA THR A 97 15.60 20.71 -0.87
C THR A 97 15.21 19.60 -1.83
N PHE A 98 13.95 19.63 -2.27
CA PHE A 98 13.43 18.78 -3.33
C PHE A 98 13.20 19.58 -4.60
N GLU A 99 13.58 19.01 -5.74
CA GLU A 99 13.27 19.51 -7.07
C GLU A 99 12.27 18.58 -7.74
N PHE A 100 11.19 19.19 -8.24
CA PHE A 100 10.18 18.56 -9.07
C PHE A 100 10.41 19.00 -10.50
N THR A 101 10.47 18.02 -11.40
CA THR A 101 10.60 18.25 -12.85
C THR A 101 9.57 17.40 -13.59
N THR A 102 9.23 17.79 -14.81
CA THR A 102 8.30 17.08 -15.68
C THR A 102 8.86 16.97 -17.09
N ALA A 103 8.33 16.06 -17.90
CA ALA A 103 8.64 15.97 -19.33
C ALA A 103 7.82 16.94 -20.19
N LYS A 104 6.66 17.39 -19.70
CA LYS A 104 5.73 18.28 -20.42
C LYS A 104 5.18 19.35 -19.48
N PRO A 105 4.93 20.58 -19.96
CA PRO A 105 4.31 21.63 -19.16
C PRO A 105 3.01 21.15 -18.50
N THR A 106 2.84 21.45 -17.22
CA THR A 106 1.70 21.09 -16.38
C THR A 106 1.61 22.04 -15.17
N ASN A 107 0.54 21.93 -14.39
CA ASN A 107 0.36 22.67 -13.15
C ASN A 107 0.76 21.81 -11.96
N PHE A 108 1.34 22.45 -10.96
CA PHE A 108 1.73 21.85 -9.68
C PHE A 108 1.01 22.57 -8.54
N TYR A 109 0.29 21.83 -7.71
CA TYR A 109 -0.51 22.39 -6.63
C TYR A 109 0.02 21.93 -5.28
N VAL A 110 -0.01 22.79 -4.27
CA VAL A 110 0.35 22.47 -2.89
C VAL A 110 -0.82 22.79 -1.97
N TYR A 111 -1.28 21.78 -1.21
CA TYR A 111 -2.39 21.93 -0.27
C TYR A 111 -1.92 22.45 1.09
N GLU A 112 -0.80 21.93 1.59
CA GLU A 112 -0.10 22.44 2.76
C GLU A 112 1.35 21.98 2.66
N ALA A 113 2.24 22.77 3.26
CA ALA A 113 3.62 22.40 3.50
C ALA A 113 3.92 22.52 5.00
N LEU A 114 4.52 21.48 5.57
CA LEU A 114 4.83 21.40 6.98
C LEU A 114 6.33 21.15 7.14
N ALA A 115 6.94 21.81 8.12
CA ALA A 115 8.31 21.60 8.57
C ALA A 115 8.36 21.94 10.05
N GLY A 116 9.03 21.14 10.87
CA GLY A 116 9.16 21.45 12.28
C GLY A 116 9.54 20.28 13.18
N THR A 117 9.68 20.58 14.46
CA THR A 117 9.66 19.55 15.49
C THR A 117 8.22 19.08 15.71
N VAL A 118 8.08 17.80 16.01
CA VAL A 118 6.82 17.08 16.11
C VAL A 118 6.70 16.56 17.53
N SER A 119 5.58 16.88 18.17
CA SER A 119 5.26 16.31 19.49
C SER A 119 3.83 15.84 19.51
N GLU A 120 3.66 14.65 20.04
CA GLU A 120 2.35 14.06 20.33
C GLU A 120 2.53 13.03 21.47
N PRO A 121 1.66 13.00 22.49
CA PRO A 121 1.90 12.22 23.71
C PRO A 121 2.17 10.73 23.48
N GLU A 122 1.57 10.12 22.47
CA GLU A 122 1.75 8.72 22.12
C GLU A 122 3.13 8.46 21.49
N LEU A 123 3.80 9.46 20.92
CA LEU A 123 5.17 9.33 20.45
C LEU A 123 6.16 9.21 21.61
N ASP A 124 5.93 9.94 22.70
CA ASP A 124 6.84 10.01 23.86
C ASP A 124 6.86 8.68 24.64
N VAL A 125 5.72 7.98 24.68
CA VAL A 125 5.58 6.70 25.40
C VAL A 125 5.69 5.47 24.48
N ALA A 126 5.75 5.66 23.16
CA ALA A 126 5.76 4.54 22.23
C ALA A 126 7.11 3.79 22.24
N PRO A 127 7.10 2.44 22.25
CA PRO A 127 8.31 1.67 22.06
C PRO A 127 8.93 1.95 20.69
N SER A 128 10.26 1.89 20.61
CA SER A 128 11.02 2.15 19.37
C SER A 128 10.54 1.33 18.16
N ALA A 129 10.02 0.12 18.38
CA ALA A 129 9.45 -0.72 17.33
C ALA A 129 8.28 -0.05 16.58
N LEU A 130 7.51 0.80 17.26
CA LEU A 130 6.43 1.58 16.66
C LEU A 130 6.92 2.88 16.03
N THR A 131 8.04 3.45 16.43
CA THR A 131 8.49 4.76 15.93
C THR A 131 9.48 4.69 14.76
N LYS A 132 10.12 3.53 14.53
CA LYS A 132 11.12 3.33 13.45
C LYS A 132 10.66 3.68 12.03
N ASN A 133 9.36 3.68 11.75
CA ASN A 133 8.81 3.89 10.40
C ASN A 133 7.86 5.09 10.32
N MET A 134 8.05 6.09 11.20
CA MET A 134 7.18 7.27 11.22
C MET A 134 7.17 8.07 9.92
N TYR A 135 8.26 8.07 9.16
CA TYR A 135 8.31 8.66 7.82
C TYR A 135 7.17 8.22 6.87
N MET A 136 6.64 7.00 7.02
CA MET A 136 5.54 6.49 6.17
C MET A 136 4.18 7.17 6.43
N PHE A 137 4.09 7.92 7.52
CA PHE A 137 2.91 8.64 7.98
C PHE A 137 3.07 10.15 7.84
N ALA A 138 4.17 10.65 7.27
CA ALA A 138 4.23 12.05 6.88
C ALA A 138 3.32 12.30 5.65
N PRO A 139 2.68 13.47 5.53
CA PRO A 139 2.68 14.57 6.48
C PRO A 139 1.64 14.39 7.60
N GLU A 140 0.75 13.40 7.53
CA GLU A 140 -0.35 13.27 8.50
C GLU A 140 0.08 13.02 9.96
N ALA A 141 1.33 12.61 10.20
CA ALA A 141 1.92 12.43 11.51
C ALA A 141 2.63 13.68 12.06
N LEU A 142 2.74 14.74 11.26
CA LEU A 142 3.44 15.96 11.67
C LEU A 142 2.49 16.81 12.52
N PHE A 143 2.49 16.55 13.83
CA PHE A 143 1.91 17.42 14.85
C PHE A 143 2.96 18.47 15.23
N VAL A 144 3.14 19.45 14.34
CA VAL A 144 4.21 20.45 14.47
C VAL A 144 3.98 21.30 15.72
N VAL A 145 5.00 21.40 16.57
CA VAL A 145 5.00 22.27 17.76
C VAL A 145 5.95 23.46 17.62
N GLU A 146 7.14 23.23 17.06
CA GLU A 146 8.05 24.30 16.64
C GLU A 146 8.10 24.33 15.12
N GLN A 147 7.66 25.45 14.54
CA GLN A 147 7.61 25.61 13.10
C GLN A 147 9.02 25.82 12.53
N GLY A 148 9.34 25.04 11.51
CA GLY A 148 10.44 25.34 10.59
C GLY A 148 10.02 26.35 9.52
N SER A 149 10.94 26.65 8.60
CA SER A 149 10.64 27.48 7.43
C SER A 149 10.51 26.63 6.17
N ILE A 150 9.62 27.06 5.29
CA ILE A 150 9.43 26.46 3.96
C ILE A 150 9.61 27.57 2.92
N GLN A 151 10.38 27.28 1.88
CA GLN A 151 10.56 28.16 0.74
C GLN A 151 10.21 27.39 -0.53
N ILE A 152 9.39 27.98 -1.39
CA ILE A 152 9.03 27.43 -2.70
C ILE A 152 9.59 28.38 -3.76
N ASP A 153 10.60 27.91 -4.49
CA ASP A 153 11.16 28.59 -5.66
C ASP A 153 10.50 28.01 -6.91
N ALA A 154 9.49 28.73 -7.41
CA ALA A 154 8.75 28.40 -8.61
C ALA A 154 7.93 29.60 -9.14
N THR A 155 7.44 29.49 -10.37
CA THR A 155 6.54 30.48 -10.97
C THR A 155 5.10 30.23 -10.51
N GLU A 156 4.58 31.09 -9.64
CA GLU A 156 3.16 31.05 -9.24
C GLU A 156 2.24 31.32 -10.43
N ILE A 157 1.10 30.63 -10.46
CA ILE A 157 0.06 30.78 -11.47
C ILE A 157 -1.32 30.90 -10.82
N ASP A 158 -2.24 31.56 -11.51
CA ASP A 158 -3.64 31.65 -11.09
C ASP A 158 -4.41 30.40 -11.58
N ALA A 159 -4.35 29.34 -10.76
CA ALA A 159 -5.08 28.10 -11.00
C ALA A 159 -5.57 27.54 -9.66
N THR A 160 -6.75 26.92 -9.69
CA THR A 160 -7.36 26.30 -8.49
C THR A 160 -7.44 24.79 -8.64
N LYS A 161 -7.41 24.08 -7.51
CA LYS A 161 -7.65 22.64 -7.46
C LYS A 161 -8.31 22.29 -6.14
N GLU A 162 -9.42 21.57 -6.24
CA GLU A 162 -10.14 21.12 -5.06
C GLU A 162 -9.41 19.98 -4.36
N ILE A 163 -9.52 19.95 -3.04
CA ILE A 163 -9.10 18.82 -2.22
C ILE A 163 -10.18 18.47 -1.21
N THR A 164 -10.38 17.18 -1.00
CA THR A 164 -11.33 16.67 0.00
C THR A 164 -10.60 16.33 1.28
N LEU A 165 -11.08 16.84 2.40
CA LEU A 165 -10.56 16.59 3.73
C LEU A 165 -11.54 15.77 4.54
N LYS A 166 -11.05 14.77 5.24
CA LYS A 166 -11.85 13.94 6.14
C LYS A 166 -11.45 14.22 7.58
N ASN A 167 -12.43 14.39 8.46
CA ASN A 167 -12.20 14.50 9.89
C ASN A 167 -11.73 13.16 10.47
N CYS A 168 -10.76 13.21 11.38
CA CYS A 168 -10.35 12.06 12.18
C CYS A 168 -11.09 12.04 13.53
N ASN A 169 -11.74 10.93 13.86
CA ASN A 169 -12.46 10.74 15.14
C ASN A 169 -11.56 10.78 16.41
N ARG A 170 -10.23 10.71 16.27
CA ARG A 170 -9.27 10.72 17.39
C ARG A 170 -8.64 12.09 17.60
N CYS A 171 -7.86 12.56 16.62
CA CYS A 171 -7.15 13.83 16.75
C CYS A 171 -8.02 15.05 16.39
N GLY A 172 -9.12 14.85 15.67
CA GLY A 172 -10.05 15.91 15.23
C GLY A 172 -9.59 16.72 14.01
N ARG A 173 -8.38 16.47 13.50
CA ARG A 173 -7.89 17.15 12.28
C ARG A 173 -8.67 16.71 11.06
N TYR A 174 -8.92 17.66 10.16
CA TYR A 174 -9.33 17.42 8.79
C TYR A 174 -8.07 17.16 7.98
N LEU A 175 -8.00 16.00 7.33
CA LEU A 175 -6.79 15.58 6.61
C LEU A 175 -7.15 15.08 5.20
N PRO A 176 -6.27 15.27 4.21
CA PRO A 176 -6.56 14.92 2.82
C PRO A 176 -6.93 13.45 2.58
N ILE A 177 -7.91 13.25 1.69
CA ILE A 177 -8.31 11.97 1.11
C ILE A 177 -8.50 12.08 -0.41
N ASN A 178 -8.25 10.99 -1.13
CA ASN A 178 -8.60 10.87 -2.54
C ASN A 178 -9.97 10.21 -2.68
N THR A 179 -10.90 10.90 -3.33
CA THR A 179 -12.27 10.41 -3.57
C THR A 179 -12.41 9.76 -4.95
N SER A 180 -11.72 10.28 -5.96
CA SER A 180 -11.71 9.71 -7.32
C SER A 180 -11.10 8.31 -7.39
N ASN A 181 -10.04 8.07 -6.62
CA ASN A 181 -9.50 6.74 -6.39
C ASN A 181 -9.15 6.53 -4.91
N GLU A 182 -10.12 6.02 -4.15
CA GLU A 182 -9.98 5.75 -2.72
C GLU A 182 -8.86 4.77 -2.35
N ARG A 183 -8.33 4.00 -3.32
CA ARG A 183 -7.20 3.08 -3.10
C ARG A 183 -5.85 3.79 -3.03
N GLN A 184 -5.79 5.04 -3.46
CA GLN A 184 -4.60 5.89 -3.42
C GLN A 184 -4.58 6.67 -2.10
N HIS A 185 -4.12 5.98 -1.04
CA HIS A 185 -4.22 6.48 0.33
C HIS A 185 -3.31 7.68 0.58
N LEU A 186 -3.93 8.77 1.03
CA LEU A 186 -3.26 9.90 1.67
C LEU A 186 -3.20 9.65 3.18
N SER A 187 -4.10 10.30 3.93
CA SER A 187 -4.08 10.34 5.40
C SER A 187 -4.94 9.26 6.04
N PHE A 188 -5.79 8.57 5.26
CA PHE A 188 -6.67 7.49 5.72
C PHE A 188 -6.50 6.23 4.86
N SER A 189 -6.66 5.06 5.48
CA SER A 189 -6.78 3.78 4.76
C SER A 189 -8.24 3.41 4.55
N ASN A 190 -8.54 2.57 3.55
CA ASN A 190 -9.92 2.12 3.35
C ASN A 190 -10.44 1.20 4.46
N HIS A 191 -11.76 1.19 4.60
CA HIS A 191 -12.50 0.20 5.38
C HIS A 191 -12.62 -1.12 4.62
N CYS A 192 -13.26 -1.10 3.46
CA CYS A 192 -13.44 -2.28 2.62
C CYS A 192 -12.43 -2.31 1.48
N THR A 193 -11.50 -3.27 1.52
CA THR A 193 -10.55 -3.48 0.43
C THR A 193 -10.81 -4.75 -0.39
N ALA A 194 -11.55 -5.71 0.17
CA ALA A 194 -11.87 -6.98 -0.49
C ALA A 194 -13.05 -6.81 -1.45
N LEU A 195 -12.95 -7.37 -2.66
CA LEU A 195 -13.93 -7.19 -3.74
C LEU A 195 -15.37 -7.53 -3.30
N HIS A 196 -15.58 -8.62 -2.56
CA HIS A 196 -16.91 -9.03 -2.06
C HIS A 196 -17.48 -8.11 -0.96
N LYS A 197 -16.67 -7.19 -0.40
CA LYS A 197 -17.10 -6.19 0.59
C LYS A 197 -17.26 -4.80 -0.02
N VAL A 198 -17.04 -4.66 -1.33
CA VAL A 198 -17.11 -3.41 -2.08
C VAL A 198 -18.29 -3.52 -3.06
N PRO A 199 -19.23 -2.56 -3.08
CA PRO A 199 -19.22 -1.30 -2.33
C PRO A 199 -19.42 -1.50 -0.82
N CYS A 200 -18.80 -0.62 -0.03
CA CYS A 200 -18.86 -0.65 1.43
C CYS A 200 -20.29 -0.37 1.91
N GLN A 201 -20.92 -1.40 2.50
CA GLN A 201 -22.29 -1.30 3.00
C GLN A 201 -22.40 -0.61 4.37
N ASP A 202 -21.28 -0.41 5.07
CA ASP A 202 -21.27 0.25 6.38
C ASP A 202 -21.29 1.77 6.21
N SER A 203 -22.43 2.38 6.56
CA SER A 203 -22.66 3.82 6.41
C SER A 203 -21.67 4.67 7.20
N THR A 204 -21.14 4.16 8.31
CA THR A 204 -20.20 4.88 9.17
C THR A 204 -18.89 5.19 8.46
N PHE A 205 -18.48 4.33 7.52
CA PHE A 205 -17.24 4.48 6.76
C PHE A 205 -17.46 4.96 5.32
N SER A 206 -18.64 4.69 4.75
CA SER A 206 -18.93 4.98 3.35
C SER A 206 -19.73 6.26 3.11
N LYS A 207 -20.39 6.82 4.12
CA LYS A 207 -21.25 8.00 3.95
C LYS A 207 -20.73 9.15 4.80
N LEU A 208 -20.17 10.17 4.14
CA LEU A 208 -19.67 11.38 4.80
C LEU A 208 -20.62 12.56 4.56
N LYS A 209 -20.67 13.47 5.52
CA LYS A 209 -21.47 14.69 5.45
C LYS A 209 -20.62 15.93 5.73
N ARG A 210 -21.02 17.08 5.22
CA ARG A 210 -20.39 18.35 5.63
C ARG A 210 -20.84 18.76 7.03
N PRO A 211 -20.07 19.57 7.76
CA PRO A 211 -20.53 20.17 9.02
C PRO A 211 -21.89 20.85 8.85
N GLY A 212 -22.80 20.62 9.80
CA GLY A 212 -24.16 21.18 9.75
C GLY A 212 -25.17 20.42 8.87
N GLU A 213 -24.73 19.50 8.00
CA GLU A 213 -25.65 18.71 7.18
C GLU A 213 -26.35 17.60 7.99
N LYS A 214 -27.64 17.37 7.65
CA LYS A 214 -28.45 16.29 8.23
C LYS A 214 -28.26 14.96 7.50
N SER A 215 -27.97 15.01 6.22
CA SER A 215 -27.85 13.84 5.35
C SER A 215 -26.45 13.79 4.71
N PRO A 216 -25.89 12.58 4.47
CA PRO A 216 -24.62 12.44 3.76
C PRO A 216 -24.71 12.94 2.32
N SER A 217 -23.67 13.66 1.90
CA SER A 217 -23.51 14.25 0.56
C SER A 217 -22.34 13.62 -0.22
N LEU A 218 -21.43 12.92 0.46
CA LEU A 218 -20.33 12.17 -0.16
C LEU A 218 -20.47 10.67 0.13
N ILE A 219 -20.61 9.87 -0.93
CA ILE A 219 -20.75 8.41 -0.87
C ILE A 219 -19.51 7.76 -1.45
N LEU A 220 -18.77 7.05 -0.60
CA LEU A 220 -17.54 6.36 -0.91
C LEU A 220 -17.81 4.88 -1.26
N ARG A 221 -17.16 4.40 -2.30
CA ARG A 221 -17.21 3.01 -2.76
C ARG A 221 -16.48 2.07 -1.81
N ASN A 222 -15.26 2.39 -1.38
CA ASN A 222 -14.47 1.54 -0.48
C ASN A 222 -14.64 1.93 0.99
N GLY A 223 -15.00 3.19 1.24
CA GLY A 223 -15.10 3.80 2.55
C GLY A 223 -13.71 4.04 3.16
N PHE A 224 -13.59 5.04 4.03
CA PHE A 224 -12.37 5.31 4.79
C PHE A 224 -12.55 4.95 6.26
N GLN A 225 -11.48 4.50 6.90
CA GLN A 225 -11.43 4.28 8.35
C GLN A 225 -11.77 5.58 9.11
N LEU A 226 -12.28 5.47 10.33
CA LEU A 226 -12.65 6.63 11.14
C LEU A 226 -11.41 7.41 11.61
N GLU A 227 -10.34 6.68 11.92
CA GLU A 227 -9.04 7.21 12.30
C GLU A 227 -8.15 7.47 11.09
N CYS A 228 -7.37 8.57 11.14
CA CYS A 228 -6.24 8.75 10.22
C CYS A 228 -5.18 7.66 10.47
N ARG A 229 -4.27 7.48 9.53
CA ARG A 229 -3.26 6.41 9.57
C ARG A 229 -2.35 6.51 10.79
N PHE A 230 -1.98 7.71 11.22
CA PHE A 230 -1.26 7.95 12.47
C PHE A 230 -2.10 7.48 13.67
N CYS A 231 -3.31 8.00 13.83
CA CYS A 231 -4.15 7.69 14.98
C CYS A 231 -4.50 6.19 15.03
N LYS A 232 -4.76 5.57 13.88
CA LYS A 232 -5.00 4.13 13.78
C LYS A 232 -3.79 3.34 14.28
N LYS A 233 -2.57 3.80 14.03
CA LYS A 233 -1.36 3.11 14.48
C LYS A 233 -1.24 3.11 16.00
N PHE A 234 -1.37 4.27 16.64
CA PHE A 234 -1.11 4.40 18.07
C PHE A 234 -2.32 4.09 18.95
N TYR A 235 -3.49 4.64 18.62
CA TYR A 235 -4.67 4.50 19.49
C TYR A 235 -5.45 3.21 19.28
N VAL A 236 -5.32 2.59 18.10
CA VAL A 236 -6.09 1.38 17.74
C VAL A 236 -5.15 0.19 17.66
N ASN A 237 -4.19 0.22 16.74
CA ASN A 237 -3.32 -0.93 16.48
C ASN A 237 -2.34 -1.19 17.63
N ALA A 238 -1.74 -0.18 18.27
CA ALA A 238 -0.80 -0.43 19.37
C ALA A 238 -1.47 -1.07 20.59
N ALA A 239 -2.76 -0.77 20.84
CA ALA A 239 -3.54 -1.41 21.88
C ALA A 239 -4.00 -2.83 21.48
N LEU A 240 -4.43 -3.03 20.23
CA LEU A 240 -5.00 -4.31 19.76
C LEU A 240 -3.95 -5.32 19.30
N ASN A 241 -2.80 -4.88 18.78
CA ASN A 241 -1.77 -5.79 18.27
C ASN A 241 -1.13 -6.67 19.36
N PRO A 242 -0.84 -6.18 20.58
CA PRO A 242 -0.37 -7.04 21.67
C PRO A 242 -1.41 -8.06 22.13
N GLN A 243 -2.70 -7.76 21.94
CA GLN A 243 -3.78 -8.72 22.17
C GLN A 243 -3.85 -9.79 21.09
N ARG A 244 -3.18 -9.59 19.94
CA ARG A 244 -3.02 -10.65 18.94
C ARG A 244 -2.05 -11.67 19.48
N THR A 245 -2.51 -12.90 19.57
CA THR A 245 -1.65 -14.00 20.01
C THR A 245 -0.47 -14.17 19.04
N VAL A 246 0.68 -14.62 19.55
CA VAL A 246 1.84 -15.02 18.72
C VAL A 246 1.43 -16.03 17.63
N GLY A 247 0.36 -16.80 17.88
CA GLY A 247 -0.31 -17.65 16.90
C GLY A 247 -0.80 -16.88 15.67
N GLN A 248 -1.53 -15.78 15.84
CA GLN A 248 -2.10 -14.98 14.74
C GLN A 248 -1.02 -14.31 13.85
N MET A 249 0.09 -13.86 14.42
CA MET A 249 1.21 -13.29 13.64
C MET A 249 1.98 -14.35 12.86
N ARG A 250 2.14 -15.56 13.42
CA ARG A 250 2.70 -16.71 12.71
C ARG A 250 1.73 -17.28 11.66
N GLU A 251 0.41 -17.13 11.87
CA GLU A 251 -0.68 -17.62 11.02
C GLU A 251 -0.68 -16.98 9.62
N ASP A 252 -0.45 -15.67 9.48
CA ASP A 252 -0.41 -15.02 8.16
C ASP A 252 0.80 -15.46 7.31
N GLY A 253 1.98 -15.55 7.94
CA GLY A 253 3.20 -16.05 7.29
C GLY A 253 3.13 -17.55 6.98
N GLN A 254 2.56 -18.35 7.90
CA GLN A 254 2.34 -19.78 7.68
C GLN A 254 1.26 -20.04 6.64
N ARG A 255 0.18 -19.25 6.60
CA ARG A 255 -0.87 -19.38 5.57
C ARG A 255 -0.29 -19.08 4.18
N ARG A 256 0.51 -18.02 4.03
CA ARG A 256 1.15 -17.72 2.73
C ARG A 256 2.06 -18.87 2.28
N ARG A 257 2.88 -19.40 3.20
CA ARG A 257 3.74 -20.58 2.93
C ARG A 257 2.95 -21.85 2.63
N ALA A 258 1.84 -22.07 3.34
CA ALA A 258 0.95 -23.21 3.12
C ALA A 258 0.28 -23.14 1.75
N PHE A 259 -0.16 -21.94 1.34
CA PHE A 259 -0.77 -21.70 0.05
C PHE A 259 0.25 -21.86 -1.09
N GLU A 260 1.47 -21.36 -0.91
CA GLU A 260 2.58 -21.57 -1.84
C GLU A 260 2.94 -23.06 -1.96
N LEU A 261 3.00 -23.78 -0.84
CA LEU A 261 3.26 -25.22 -0.85
C LEU A 261 2.13 -26.00 -1.53
N LEU A 262 0.86 -25.65 -1.27
CA LEU A 262 -0.30 -26.26 -1.92
C LEU A 262 -0.19 -26.10 -3.43
N VAL A 263 0.07 -24.87 -3.92
CA VAL A 263 0.22 -24.59 -5.35
C VAL A 263 1.37 -25.41 -5.94
N ASN A 264 2.55 -25.39 -5.30
CA ASN A 264 3.71 -26.14 -5.79
C ASN A 264 3.46 -27.65 -5.83
N LYS A 265 2.87 -28.24 -4.79
CA LYS A 265 2.55 -29.68 -4.76
C LYS A 265 1.42 -30.05 -5.73
N ALA A 266 0.45 -29.15 -5.95
CA ALA A 266 -0.62 -29.37 -6.93
C ALA A 266 -0.06 -29.42 -8.35
N ILE A 267 0.84 -28.51 -8.72
CA ILE A 267 1.58 -28.51 -10.00
C ILE A 267 2.58 -29.68 -10.06
N GLY A 268 3.05 -30.16 -8.90
CA GLY A 268 4.02 -31.24 -8.77
C GLY A 268 5.48 -30.77 -8.72
N ARG A 269 5.73 -29.46 -8.79
CA ARG A 269 7.06 -28.84 -8.69
C ARG A 269 6.96 -27.36 -8.32
N SER A 270 8.05 -26.81 -7.79
CA SER A 270 8.18 -25.38 -7.54
C SER A 270 8.57 -24.65 -8.84
N PRO A 271 7.83 -23.62 -9.29
CA PRO A 271 8.20 -22.85 -10.47
C PRO A 271 9.57 -22.16 -10.37
N VAL A 272 10.00 -21.80 -9.15
CA VAL A 272 11.34 -21.24 -8.91
C VAL A 272 12.44 -22.29 -9.12
N VAL A 273 12.20 -23.52 -8.65
CA VAL A 273 13.14 -24.63 -8.88
C VAL A 273 13.19 -25.00 -10.36
N GLN A 274 12.02 -25.10 -11.01
CA GLN A 274 11.92 -25.34 -12.45
C GLN A 274 12.68 -24.26 -13.23
N TYR A 275 12.52 -22.98 -12.87
CA TYR A 275 13.28 -21.90 -13.47
C TYR A 275 14.78 -22.13 -13.36
N ARG A 276 15.27 -22.51 -12.18
CA ARG A 276 16.69 -22.77 -11.96
C ARG A 276 17.22 -23.93 -12.80
N GLU A 277 16.46 -25.02 -12.92
CA GLU A 277 16.78 -26.18 -13.76
C GLU A 277 16.86 -25.80 -15.24
N GLU A 278 15.85 -25.07 -15.73
CA GLU A 278 15.77 -24.61 -17.13
C GLU A 278 16.82 -23.55 -17.48
N ASN A 279 17.35 -22.83 -16.48
CA ASN A 279 18.32 -21.74 -16.66
C ASN A 279 19.72 -22.09 -16.17
N GLN A 280 20.11 -23.36 -16.22
CA GLN A 280 21.49 -23.83 -15.94
C GLN A 280 21.98 -23.45 -14.54
N GLY A 281 21.10 -23.52 -13.54
CA GLY A 281 21.44 -23.24 -12.15
C GLY A 281 21.37 -21.77 -11.75
N ARG A 282 21.04 -20.85 -12.68
CA ARG A 282 20.87 -19.43 -12.38
C ARG A 282 19.67 -19.19 -11.46
N GLU A 283 19.85 -18.28 -10.50
CA GLU A 283 18.82 -17.94 -9.54
C GLU A 283 17.83 -16.93 -10.13
N LEU A 284 16.53 -17.16 -9.91
CA LEU A 284 15.46 -16.26 -10.34
C LEU A 284 15.65 -14.84 -9.80
N SER A 285 16.25 -14.71 -8.61
CA SER A 285 16.49 -13.41 -7.97
C SER A 285 17.51 -12.56 -8.73
N ASP A 286 18.63 -13.15 -9.13
CA ASP A 286 19.67 -12.50 -9.91
C ASP A 286 19.16 -12.06 -11.29
N ASP A 287 18.49 -12.96 -11.99
CA ASP A 287 18.00 -12.69 -13.33
C ASP A 287 16.86 -11.67 -13.31
N THR A 288 15.97 -11.72 -12.31
CA THR A 288 14.94 -10.68 -12.10
C THR A 288 15.58 -9.33 -11.79
N TRP A 289 16.55 -9.27 -10.87
CA TRP A 289 17.25 -8.03 -10.55
C TRP A 289 17.92 -7.39 -11.77
N LYS A 290 18.60 -8.20 -12.59
CA LYS A 290 19.22 -7.73 -13.85
C LYS A 290 18.18 -7.28 -14.88
N ARG A 291 17.10 -8.05 -15.05
CA ARG A 291 16.02 -7.75 -15.99
C ARG A 291 15.36 -6.39 -15.72
N PHE A 292 15.26 -5.99 -14.45
CA PHE A 292 14.71 -4.68 -14.06
C PHE A 292 15.78 -3.59 -13.90
N ASP A 293 16.92 -3.72 -14.60
CA ASP A 293 18.03 -2.77 -14.58
C ASP A 293 18.49 -2.42 -13.16
N LYS A 294 18.46 -3.42 -12.27
CA LYS A 294 18.89 -3.32 -10.87
C LYS A 294 18.11 -2.25 -10.07
N LYS A 295 16.88 -1.92 -10.49
CA LYS A 295 16.03 -0.89 -9.90
C LYS A 295 14.70 -1.46 -9.42
N CYS A 296 14.07 -0.78 -8.46
CA CYS A 296 12.69 -1.01 -8.11
C CYS A 296 11.80 -0.61 -9.29
N PHE A 297 10.96 -1.52 -9.76
CA PHE A 297 10.07 -1.25 -10.89
C PHE A 297 9.12 -0.07 -10.63
N LYS A 298 8.59 0.06 -9.41
CA LYS A 298 7.62 1.11 -9.09
C LYS A 298 8.27 2.49 -8.91
N CYS A 299 9.23 2.62 -8.01
CA CYS A 299 9.79 3.93 -7.64
C CYS A 299 11.14 4.25 -8.32
N GLN A 300 11.64 3.37 -9.19
CA GLN A 300 12.90 3.53 -9.92
C GLN A 300 14.17 3.65 -9.04
N LYS A 301 14.04 3.44 -7.71
CA LYS A 301 15.17 3.42 -6.77
C LYS A 301 16.17 2.32 -7.15
N GLN A 302 17.46 2.66 -7.21
CA GLN A 302 18.54 1.68 -7.39
C GLN A 302 18.57 0.69 -6.22
N LEU A 303 18.66 -0.61 -6.53
CA LEU A 303 18.69 -1.70 -5.55
C LEU A 303 20.00 -2.47 -5.65
N LYS A 304 20.58 -2.83 -4.50
CA LYS A 304 21.52 -3.95 -4.43
C LYS A 304 20.72 -5.25 -4.45
N LEU A 305 21.33 -6.34 -4.90
CA LEU A 305 20.66 -7.64 -4.99
C LEU A 305 19.98 -8.06 -3.67
N GLN A 306 20.66 -7.86 -2.54
CA GLN A 306 20.13 -8.15 -1.19
C GLN A 306 18.91 -7.31 -0.78
N ASP A 307 18.69 -6.16 -1.41
CA ASP A 307 17.58 -5.25 -1.11
C ASP A 307 16.33 -5.53 -1.97
N VAL A 308 16.48 -6.40 -2.99
CA VAL A 308 15.40 -6.77 -3.91
C VAL A 308 14.41 -7.68 -3.20
N ASN A 309 13.14 -7.30 -3.28
CA ASN A 309 12.03 -8.19 -2.96
C ASN A 309 11.48 -8.71 -4.29
N LEU A 310 11.47 -10.04 -4.44
CA LEU A 310 10.79 -10.69 -5.55
C LEU A 310 9.30 -10.68 -5.29
N ASP A 311 8.61 -9.82 -6.02
CA ASP A 311 7.16 -9.72 -5.96
C ASP A 311 6.51 -10.73 -6.91
N HIS A 312 5.41 -11.32 -6.43
CA HIS A 312 4.52 -12.08 -7.30
C HIS A 312 3.75 -11.05 -8.12
N THR A 313 4.18 -10.86 -9.38
CA THR A 313 3.61 -9.85 -10.28
C THR A 313 2.09 -9.89 -10.24
N ARG A 314 1.53 -11.09 -10.46
CA ARG A 314 0.15 -11.43 -10.12
C ARG A 314 0.12 -12.09 -8.73
N PRO A 315 -0.84 -11.77 -7.85
CA PRO A 315 -0.74 -12.12 -6.44
C PRO A 315 -0.96 -13.61 -6.15
N LEU A 316 -0.17 -14.17 -5.23
CA LEU A 316 -0.33 -15.56 -4.74
C LEU A 316 -1.72 -15.83 -4.14
N ALA A 317 -2.37 -14.82 -3.57
CA ALA A 317 -3.75 -14.93 -3.07
C ALA A 317 -4.76 -15.30 -4.18
N LEU A 318 -4.38 -15.13 -5.44
CA LEU A 318 -5.10 -15.49 -6.65
C LEU A 318 -4.47 -16.69 -7.36
N LEU A 319 -3.71 -17.53 -6.63
CA LEU A 319 -3.08 -18.74 -7.13
C LEU A 319 -2.02 -18.53 -8.22
N TRP A 320 -1.49 -17.31 -8.34
CA TRP A 320 -0.35 -17.04 -9.21
C TRP A 320 0.95 -17.25 -8.43
N PRO A 321 1.73 -18.33 -8.68
CA PRO A 321 2.96 -18.59 -7.96
C PRO A 321 4.07 -17.61 -8.33
N LEU A 322 5.14 -17.57 -7.52
CA LEU A 322 6.36 -16.89 -7.91
C LEU A 322 7.04 -17.67 -9.03
N ASP A 323 7.16 -17.06 -10.20
CA ASP A 323 7.68 -17.68 -11.42
C ASP A 323 8.60 -16.72 -12.19
N ALA A 324 8.95 -17.09 -13.42
CA ALA A 324 9.79 -16.30 -14.30
C ALA A 324 9.27 -14.87 -14.53
N THR A 325 8.00 -14.57 -14.25
CA THR A 325 7.39 -13.24 -14.44
C THR A 325 7.58 -12.32 -13.23
N ALA A 326 8.29 -12.75 -12.18
CA ALA A 326 8.51 -12.00 -10.95
C ALA A 326 8.99 -10.55 -11.17
N THR A 327 8.48 -9.61 -10.36
CA THR A 327 8.84 -8.19 -10.45
C THR A 327 9.84 -7.81 -9.37
N ALA A 328 10.87 -7.01 -9.70
CA ALA A 328 11.80 -6.45 -8.73
C ALA A 328 11.21 -5.21 -8.03
N LEU A 329 10.94 -5.30 -6.73
CA LEU A 329 10.48 -4.16 -5.91
C LEU A 329 11.40 -3.91 -4.71
N CYS A 330 11.47 -2.66 -4.25
CA CYS A 330 12.02 -2.37 -2.93
C CYS A 330 11.06 -2.82 -1.83
N LYS A 331 11.56 -2.95 -0.59
CA LYS A 331 10.76 -3.34 0.58
C LYS A 331 9.48 -2.50 0.75
N ASP A 332 9.58 -1.18 0.58
CA ASP A 332 8.45 -0.27 0.79
C ASP A 332 7.37 -0.43 -0.30
N CYS A 333 7.78 -0.49 -1.57
CA CYS A 333 6.85 -0.71 -2.69
C CYS A 333 6.21 -2.10 -2.64
N ASN A 334 6.96 -3.13 -2.26
CA ASN A 334 6.43 -4.49 -2.07
C ASN A 334 5.40 -4.54 -0.92
N THR A 335 5.73 -3.89 0.20
CA THR A 335 4.84 -3.76 1.36
C THR A 335 3.58 -2.97 1.03
N ASP A 336 3.69 -1.97 0.16
CA ASP A 336 2.53 -1.22 -0.30
C ASP A 336 1.66 -2.07 -1.23
N LYS A 337 2.26 -2.72 -2.25
CA LYS A 337 1.54 -3.55 -3.24
C LYS A 337 0.70 -4.64 -2.58
N ARG A 338 1.27 -5.39 -1.62
CA ARG A 338 0.59 -6.49 -0.90
C ARG A 338 0.03 -7.55 -1.87
N ASP A 339 -1.26 -7.84 -1.78
CA ASP A 339 -2.01 -8.80 -2.58
C ASP A 339 -2.84 -8.13 -3.69
N ARG A 340 -2.61 -6.84 -3.96
CA ARG A 340 -3.26 -6.12 -5.06
C ARG A 340 -2.84 -6.71 -6.41
N VAL A 341 -3.80 -6.77 -7.32
CA VAL A 341 -3.53 -7.08 -8.74
C VAL A 341 -2.75 -5.93 -9.38
N PRO A 342 -1.96 -6.17 -10.45
CA PRO A 342 -1.13 -5.14 -11.08
C PRO A 342 -1.91 -3.85 -11.40
N ALA A 343 -3.09 -3.96 -12.00
CA ALA A 343 -3.89 -2.78 -12.36
C ALA A 343 -4.45 -1.96 -11.18
N GLU A 344 -4.41 -2.47 -9.95
CA GLU A 344 -4.76 -1.70 -8.76
C GLU A 344 -3.55 -0.93 -8.17
N PHE A 345 -2.35 -1.16 -8.69
CA PHE A 345 -1.10 -0.62 -8.14
C PHE A 345 -0.25 0.14 -9.15
N TYR A 346 -0.28 -0.28 -10.41
CA TYR A 346 0.46 0.32 -11.50
C TYR A 346 -0.44 1.18 -12.40
N THR A 347 0.12 2.24 -12.98
CA THR A 347 -0.52 3.06 -14.01
C THR A 347 -0.57 2.31 -15.35
N SER A 348 -1.34 2.80 -16.33
CA SER A 348 -1.45 2.18 -17.66
C SER A 348 -0.08 2.01 -18.35
N LYS A 349 0.76 3.06 -18.39
CA LYS A 349 2.13 2.96 -18.94
C LYS A 349 3.03 2.02 -18.13
N GLU A 350 2.91 2.01 -16.81
CA GLU A 350 3.63 1.04 -15.99
C GLU A 350 3.18 -0.39 -16.34
N LEU A 351 1.90 -0.64 -16.58
CA LEU A 351 1.42 -1.95 -17.02
C LEU A 351 1.96 -2.33 -18.41
N GLU A 352 2.03 -1.40 -19.36
CA GLU A 352 2.64 -1.62 -20.68
C GLU A 352 4.12 -1.97 -20.59
N LYS A 353 4.87 -1.22 -19.79
CA LYS A 353 6.29 -1.49 -19.54
C LYS A 353 6.48 -2.82 -18.82
N LEU A 354 5.63 -3.12 -17.84
CA LEU A 354 5.67 -4.38 -17.11
C LEU A 354 5.40 -5.56 -18.05
N ALA A 355 4.39 -5.46 -18.91
CA ALA A 355 4.06 -6.44 -19.94
C ALA A 355 5.27 -6.74 -20.85
N GLN A 356 5.94 -5.70 -21.35
CA GLN A 356 7.13 -5.83 -22.17
C GLN A 356 8.27 -6.55 -21.45
N ILE A 357 8.50 -6.23 -20.18
CA ILE A 357 9.61 -6.81 -19.39
C ILE A 357 9.29 -8.26 -18.99
N THR A 358 8.07 -8.55 -18.54
CA THR A 358 7.71 -9.86 -17.99
C THR A 358 7.20 -10.84 -19.04
N GLY A 359 6.86 -10.36 -20.25
CA GLY A 359 6.22 -11.15 -21.30
C GLY A 359 4.74 -11.46 -21.04
N LEU A 360 4.11 -10.77 -20.08
CA LEU A 360 2.68 -10.93 -19.77
C LEU A 360 1.86 -10.05 -20.68
N SER A 361 0.65 -10.49 -21.06
CA SER A 361 -0.25 -9.61 -21.80
C SER A 361 -0.83 -8.51 -20.89
N LEU A 362 -1.25 -7.40 -21.49
CA LEU A 362 -1.96 -6.35 -20.75
C LEU A 362 -3.25 -6.87 -20.12
N ASP A 363 -3.95 -7.77 -20.80
CA ASP A 363 -5.17 -8.39 -20.28
C ASP A 363 -4.88 -9.23 -19.04
N GLU A 364 -3.78 -9.99 -19.04
CA GLU A 364 -3.35 -10.76 -17.85
C GLU A 364 -3.00 -9.85 -16.66
N LEU A 365 -2.36 -8.71 -16.91
CA LEU A 365 -1.99 -7.76 -15.85
C LEU A 365 -3.21 -6.98 -15.31
N LYS A 366 -4.20 -6.72 -16.15
CA LYS A 366 -5.45 -6.05 -15.77
C LYS A 366 -6.48 -7.00 -15.15
N SER A 367 -6.34 -8.30 -15.40
CA SER A 367 -7.28 -9.30 -14.94
C SER A 367 -7.38 -9.37 -13.41
N PRO A 368 -8.59 -9.29 -12.85
CA PRO A 368 -8.81 -9.53 -11.43
C PRO A 368 -8.96 -11.03 -11.11
N HIS A 369 -8.79 -11.92 -12.09
CA HIS A 369 -9.08 -13.34 -11.96
C HIS A 369 -7.92 -14.15 -11.36
N PRO A 370 -8.23 -15.27 -10.67
CA PRO A 370 -7.22 -16.24 -10.27
C PRO A 370 -6.58 -16.94 -11.44
N ASN A 371 -5.47 -17.64 -11.19
CA ASN A 371 -4.95 -18.63 -12.11
C ASN A 371 -5.94 -19.80 -12.21
N VAL A 372 -6.82 -19.73 -13.21
CA VAL A 372 -7.89 -20.72 -13.43
C VAL A 372 -7.31 -22.12 -13.61
N LYS A 373 -6.18 -22.27 -14.31
CA LYS A 373 -5.54 -23.58 -14.52
C LYS A 373 -5.16 -24.25 -13.20
N ILE A 374 -4.59 -23.47 -12.27
CA ILE A 374 -4.21 -23.98 -10.95
C ILE A 374 -5.44 -24.21 -10.08
N LEU A 375 -6.43 -23.32 -10.14
CA LEU A 375 -7.68 -23.46 -9.41
C LEU A 375 -8.40 -24.78 -9.78
N ASP A 376 -8.56 -25.03 -11.07
CA ASP A 376 -9.17 -26.26 -11.61
C ASP A 376 -8.36 -27.49 -11.22
N LEU A 377 -7.03 -27.41 -11.30
CA LEU A 377 -6.14 -28.49 -10.89
C LEU A 377 -6.32 -28.85 -9.41
N ILE A 378 -6.37 -27.85 -8.53
CA ILE A 378 -6.61 -28.07 -7.10
C ILE A 378 -8.00 -28.65 -6.87
N TRP A 379 -9.03 -28.16 -7.56
CA TRP A 379 -10.40 -28.66 -7.43
C TRP A 379 -10.55 -30.12 -7.88
N ASN A 380 -9.96 -30.46 -9.02
CA ASN A 380 -9.98 -31.82 -9.57
C ASN A 380 -9.19 -32.79 -8.70
N ARG A 381 -8.18 -32.32 -7.97
CA ARG A 381 -7.38 -33.08 -7.01
C ARG A 381 -7.83 -32.89 -5.56
N ARG A 382 -9.05 -32.39 -5.31
CA ARG A 382 -9.49 -32.04 -3.94
C ARG A 382 -9.44 -33.20 -2.96
N ASP A 383 -9.67 -34.44 -3.40
CA ASP A 383 -9.58 -35.61 -2.52
C ASP A 383 -8.15 -35.83 -2.01
N TRP A 384 -7.14 -35.63 -2.87
CA TRP A 384 -5.74 -35.58 -2.47
C TRP A 384 -5.45 -34.40 -1.54
N VAL A 385 -6.02 -33.21 -1.82
CA VAL A 385 -5.85 -32.04 -0.95
C VAL A 385 -6.37 -32.33 0.46
N PHE A 386 -7.56 -32.89 0.58
CA PHE A 386 -8.24 -33.10 1.85
C PHE A 386 -7.73 -34.35 2.59
N GLY A 387 -7.40 -35.42 1.86
CA GLY A 387 -7.02 -36.71 2.42
C GLY A 387 -5.53 -36.92 2.63
N GLU A 388 -4.67 -36.21 1.89
CA GLU A 388 -3.22 -36.38 2.00
C GLU A 388 -2.52 -35.07 2.37
N PHE A 389 -2.73 -34.00 1.58
CA PHE A 389 -2.03 -32.73 1.81
C PHE A 389 -2.37 -32.14 3.18
N PHE A 390 -3.64 -32.15 3.58
CA PHE A 390 -4.10 -31.63 4.87
C PHE A 390 -3.73 -32.51 6.08
N GLU A 391 -3.37 -33.76 5.86
CA GLU A 391 -2.95 -34.68 6.92
C GLU A 391 -1.45 -34.55 7.25
N ASP A 392 -0.68 -33.77 6.48
CA ASP A 392 0.68 -33.40 6.82
C ASP A 392 0.71 -32.74 8.22
N SER A 393 1.65 -33.20 9.06
CA SER A 393 1.81 -32.74 10.44
C SER A 393 1.97 -31.22 10.60
N ASN A 394 2.35 -30.53 9.51
CA ASN A 394 2.44 -29.07 9.44
C ASN A 394 1.06 -28.39 9.39
N PHE A 395 0.01 -29.07 8.93
CA PHE A 395 -1.35 -28.54 8.74
C PHE A 395 -2.39 -29.18 9.67
N ALA A 396 -2.17 -30.41 10.13
CA ALA A 396 -3.08 -31.15 11.01
C ALA A 396 -3.17 -30.61 12.47
N LYS A 397 -2.31 -29.67 12.86
CA LYS A 397 -2.30 -29.11 14.23
C LYS A 397 -3.33 -27.98 14.37
N ILE A 398 -4.37 -28.20 15.18
CA ILE A 398 -5.26 -27.13 15.65
C ILE A 398 -4.45 -26.21 16.56
N ARG A 399 -4.37 -24.92 16.22
CA ARG A 399 -3.67 -23.93 17.04
C ARG A 399 -4.68 -22.89 17.52
N GLN A 400 -4.89 -22.84 18.83
CA GLN A 400 -5.81 -21.88 19.48
C GLN A 400 -7.24 -21.93 18.91
N GLY A 401 -7.78 -23.14 18.72
CA GLY A 401 -9.16 -23.35 18.22
C GLY A 401 -9.36 -23.07 16.72
N LYS A 402 -8.31 -22.66 15.98
CA LYS A 402 -8.37 -22.49 14.52
C LYS A 402 -7.66 -23.64 13.81
N ASP A 403 -8.36 -24.19 12.83
CA ASP A 403 -7.84 -25.19 11.93
C ASP A 403 -7.19 -24.53 10.71
N THR A 404 -5.91 -24.81 10.47
CA THR A 404 -5.17 -24.25 9.32
C THR A 404 -5.77 -24.70 8.00
N ARG A 405 -6.37 -25.90 7.96
CA ARG A 405 -7.06 -26.46 6.80
C ARG A 405 -8.25 -25.57 6.41
N ASN A 406 -9.05 -25.16 7.40
CA ASN A 406 -10.17 -24.23 7.20
C ASN A 406 -9.72 -22.85 6.68
N LEU A 407 -8.53 -22.39 7.07
CA LEU A 407 -7.99 -21.12 6.56
C LEU A 407 -7.55 -21.23 5.09
N ILE A 408 -6.94 -22.35 4.70
CA ILE A 408 -6.55 -22.63 3.32
C ILE A 408 -7.80 -22.77 2.45
N VAL A 409 -8.80 -23.52 2.90
CA VAL A 409 -10.08 -23.70 2.20
C VAL A 409 -10.78 -22.36 1.99
N LYS A 410 -10.89 -21.52 3.02
CA LYS A 410 -11.45 -20.16 2.88
C LYS A 410 -10.65 -19.26 1.94
N ALA A 411 -9.33 -19.47 1.83
CA ALA A 411 -8.51 -18.73 0.87
C ALA A 411 -8.77 -19.21 -0.57
N LEU A 412 -8.96 -20.52 -0.78
CA LEU A 412 -9.36 -21.10 -2.06
C LEU A 412 -10.74 -20.59 -2.49
N ASP A 413 -11.73 -20.53 -1.59
CA ASP A 413 -13.06 -19.97 -1.90
C ASP A 413 -12.96 -18.50 -2.34
N LYS A 414 -12.12 -17.69 -1.69
CA LYS A 414 -11.90 -16.29 -2.09
C LYS A 414 -11.30 -16.17 -3.49
N ALA A 415 -10.37 -17.06 -3.85
CA ALA A 415 -9.84 -17.13 -5.20
C ALA A 415 -10.93 -17.58 -6.19
N ALA A 416 -11.66 -18.65 -5.86
CA ALA A 416 -12.74 -19.21 -6.67
C ALA A 416 -13.87 -18.20 -6.94
N GLN A 417 -14.27 -17.39 -5.95
CA GLN A 417 -15.26 -16.33 -6.13
C GLN A 417 -14.83 -15.26 -7.15
N ARG A 418 -13.53 -15.09 -7.34
CA ARG A 418 -12.96 -14.18 -8.36
C ARG A 418 -12.78 -14.86 -9.71
N ALA A 419 -13.03 -16.16 -9.83
CA ALA A 419 -12.96 -16.87 -11.09
C ALA A 419 -14.15 -16.53 -12.01
N PRO A 420 -14.00 -16.70 -13.33
CA PRO A 420 -15.13 -16.73 -14.26
C PRO A 420 -16.16 -17.77 -13.82
N GLU A 421 -17.43 -17.58 -14.19
CA GLU A 421 -18.57 -18.35 -13.67
C GLU A 421 -18.38 -19.87 -13.73
N GLY A 422 -17.82 -20.41 -14.82
CA GLY A 422 -17.57 -21.85 -14.99
C GLY A 422 -16.48 -22.46 -14.10
N HIS A 423 -15.73 -21.64 -13.36
CA HIS A 423 -14.59 -22.05 -12.53
C HIS A 423 -14.80 -21.67 -11.05
N ARG A 424 -16.03 -21.33 -10.67
CA ARG A 424 -16.38 -21.00 -9.28
C ARG A 424 -16.68 -22.27 -8.52
N TYR A 425 -15.77 -22.65 -7.64
CA TYR A 425 -15.89 -23.84 -6.79
C TYR A 425 -16.17 -23.47 -5.33
N ASP A 426 -16.87 -24.37 -4.64
CA ASP A 426 -17.12 -24.30 -3.20
C ASP A 426 -16.23 -25.31 -2.45
N PHE A 427 -15.02 -24.88 -2.10
CA PHE A 427 -14.08 -25.70 -1.36
C PHE A 427 -14.53 -25.89 0.09
N SER A 428 -15.18 -24.90 0.71
CA SER A 428 -15.74 -25.03 2.06
C SER A 428 -16.78 -26.13 2.14
N GLY A 429 -17.74 -26.14 1.22
CA GLY A 429 -18.76 -27.17 1.12
C GLY A 429 -18.15 -28.55 0.85
N ALA A 430 -17.23 -28.64 -0.12
CA ALA A 430 -16.57 -29.90 -0.46
C ALA A 430 -15.76 -30.47 0.72
N TYR A 431 -15.02 -29.63 1.44
CA TYR A 431 -14.24 -30.06 2.59
C TYR A 431 -15.12 -30.48 3.78
N ALA A 432 -16.22 -29.77 4.02
CA ALA A 432 -17.21 -30.17 5.03
C ALA A 432 -17.85 -31.52 4.71
N ALA A 433 -18.17 -31.79 3.44
CA ALA A 433 -18.66 -33.09 2.99
C ALA A 433 -17.62 -34.20 3.17
N PHE A 434 -16.35 -33.93 2.84
CA PHE A 434 -15.24 -34.86 3.06
C PHE A 434 -15.11 -35.25 4.55
N LEU A 435 -15.14 -34.28 5.46
CA LEU A 435 -15.05 -34.54 6.90
C LEU A 435 -16.24 -35.37 7.42
N LYS A 436 -17.44 -35.15 6.89
CA LYS A 436 -18.64 -35.94 7.26
C LYS A 436 -18.55 -37.40 6.82
N ASN A 437 -17.84 -37.69 5.72
CA ASN A 437 -17.67 -39.06 5.22
C ASN A 437 -16.49 -39.79 5.88
N LYS A 438 -15.59 -39.05 6.56
CA LYS A 438 -14.41 -39.59 7.27
C LYS A 438 -14.71 -39.96 8.72
N ASN A 439 -15.73 -39.33 9.33
CA ASN A 439 -16.29 -39.66 10.64
C ASN A 439 -17.50 -40.58 10.48
#